data_AF-A0A3D1NQ84-F1
#
_entry.id   AF-A0A3D1NQ84-F1
#
_cell.length_a   1.000
_cell.length_b   1.000
_cell.length_c   1.000
_cell.angle_alpha   90.00
_cell.angle_beta   90.00
_cell.angle_gamma   90.00
#
_symmetry.space_group_name_H-M   'P 1'
#
loop_
_entity.id
_entity.type
_entity.pdbx_description
1 polymer ?
#
loop_
_entity_poly.entity_id
_entity_poly.type
_entity_poly.pdbx_seq_one_letter_code
_entity_poly.pdbx_strand_id
1 'polypeptide(L)' 'MKKGTIIKRTDYVATMLAIPVGEEHEFTLTGRDYASYMNAVSRFNKNGKAKFEARTASASTIVIKRLS' A
#
# COMPACT_ATOMS: atom_id res chain seq x y z
N MET A 1 8.24 -2.48 -12.64
CA MET A 1 7.49 -1.80 -11.57
C MET A 1 6.26 -1.16 -12.20
N LYS A 2 5.04 -1.57 -11.82
CA LYS A 2 3.81 -0.97 -12.35
C LYS A 2 3.52 0.33 -11.56
N LYS A 3 3.39 1.45 -12.28
CA LYS A 3 2.97 2.74 -11.69
C LYS A 3 1.45 2.71 -11.50
N GLY A 4 1.02 2.71 -10.24
CA GLY A 4 -0.36 2.60 -9.83
C GLY A 4 -1.06 3.96 -9.76
N THR A 5 -2.30 3.93 -10.26
CA THR A 5 -3.34 4.95 -10.24
C THR A 5 -3.48 5.68 -8.90
N ILE A 6 -3.96 6.92 -8.93
CA ILE A 6 -4.31 7.72 -7.75
C ILE A 6 -5.37 6.99 -6.92
N ILE A 7 -5.12 6.74 -5.63
CA ILE A 7 -6.05 6.02 -4.76
C ILE A 7 -6.67 6.97 -3.74
N LYS A 8 -8.01 6.92 -3.63
CA LYS A 8 -8.75 7.64 -2.60
C LYS A 8 -8.73 6.85 -1.28
N ARG A 9 -8.78 7.57 -0.17
CA ARG A 9 -8.79 7.05 1.21
C ARG A 9 -9.76 5.90 1.51
N THR A 10 -10.82 5.71 0.73
CA THR A 10 -11.80 4.63 0.96
C THR A 10 -11.32 3.26 0.47
N ASP A 11 -10.39 3.21 -0.48
CA ASP A 11 -10.14 1.97 -1.24
C ASP A 11 -8.76 1.34 -0.99
N TYR A 12 -7.91 1.95 -0.15
CA TYR A 12 -6.52 1.49 0.05
C TYR A 12 -6.39 0.03 0.49
N VAL A 13 -7.30 -0.48 1.31
CA VAL A 13 -7.28 -1.89 1.77
C VAL A 13 -7.51 -2.85 0.60
N ALA A 14 -8.53 -2.58 -0.21
CA ALA A 14 -8.86 -3.39 -1.38
C ALA A 14 -7.72 -3.31 -2.41
N THR A 15 -7.15 -2.11 -2.61
CA THR A 15 -6.02 -1.95 -3.52
C THR A 15 -4.77 -2.71 -3.04
N MET A 16 -4.45 -2.68 -1.75
CA MET A 16 -3.33 -3.45 -1.21
C MET A 16 -3.53 -4.95 -1.40
N LEU A 17 -4.74 -5.46 -1.17
CA LEU A 17 -5.04 -6.89 -1.36
C LEU A 17 -5.04 -7.31 -2.84
N ALA A 18 -5.32 -6.38 -3.76
CA ALA A 18 -5.24 -6.63 -5.20
C ALA A 18 -3.80 -6.73 -5.73
N ILE A 19 -2.80 -6.29 -4.95
CA ILE A 19 -1.38 -6.49 -5.30
C ILE A 19 -1.08 -7.99 -5.29
N PRO A 20 -0.57 -8.57 -6.40
CA PRO A 20 -0.14 -9.95 -6.41
C PRO A 20 1.02 -10.21 -5.44
N VAL A 21 1.06 -11.40 -4.85
CA VAL A 21 2.17 -11.79 -3.95
C VAL A 21 3.49 -11.75 -4.72
N GLY A 22 4.50 -11.10 -4.13
CA GLY A 22 5.82 -10.89 -4.71
C GLY A 22 5.94 -9.63 -5.56
N GLU A 23 4.83 -8.97 -5.91
CA GLU A 23 4.86 -7.74 -6.73
C GLU A 23 4.96 -6.45 -5.88
N GLU A 24 5.62 -5.45 -6.46
CA GLU A 24 5.70 -4.08 -5.96
C GLU A 24 4.85 -3.15 -6.83
N HIS A 25 4.02 -2.34 -6.20
CA HIS A 25 3.18 -1.33 -6.84
C HIS A 25 3.44 0.03 -6.19
N GLU A 26 3.62 1.05 -7.03
CA GLU A 26 3.79 2.44 -6.58
C GLU A 26 2.45 3.16 -6.64
N PHE A 27 2.09 3.89 -5.60
CA PHE A 27 0.85 4.64 -5.52
C PHE A 27 1.13 6.11 -5.26
N THR A 28 0.47 6.98 -6.04
CA THR A 28 0.46 8.41 -5.76
C THR A 28 -0.64 8.72 -4.74
N LEU A 29 -0.22 9.30 -3.62
CA LEU A 29 -1.04 9.64 -2.47
C LEU A 29 -1.51 11.08 -2.57
N THR A 30 -2.75 11.33 -2.14
CA THR A 30 -3.20 12.68 -1.82
C THR A 30 -3.00 12.90 -0.31
N GLY A 31 -2.76 14.14 0.13
CA GLY A 31 -2.05 14.45 1.38
C GLY A 31 -2.34 13.61 2.65
N ARG A 32 -3.60 13.22 2.92
CA ARG A 32 -3.98 12.46 4.13
C ARG A 32 -3.88 10.93 4.00
N ASP A 33 -3.48 10.41 2.84
CA ASP A 33 -3.57 8.97 2.56
C ASP A 33 -2.39 8.17 3.13
N TYR A 34 -1.21 8.78 3.31
CA TYR A 34 0.01 8.08 3.78
C TYR A 34 -0.19 7.36 5.13
N ALA A 35 -0.69 8.07 6.14
CA ALA A 35 -0.92 7.49 7.46
C ALA A 35 -1.94 6.34 7.42
N SER A 36 -2.91 6.39 6.50
CA SER A 36 -3.91 5.33 6.32
C SER A 36 -3.24 4.06 5.79
N TYR A 37 -2.33 4.19 4.80
CA TYR A 37 -1.56 3.06 4.28
C TYR A 37 -0.63 2.44 5.33
N MET A 38 0.12 3.25 6.08
CA MET A 38 1.02 2.73 7.12
C MET A 38 0.25 2.00 8.22
N ASN A 39 -0.91 2.53 8.62
CA ASN A 39 -1.80 1.85 9.56
C ASN A 39 -2.36 0.54 8.99
N ALA A 40 -2.71 0.51 7.70
CA ALA A 40 -3.17 -0.70 7.01
C ALA A 40 -2.10 -1.80 7.04
N VAL A 41 -0.87 -1.47 6.65
CA VAL A 41 0.29 -2.37 6.65
C VAL A 41 0.49 -2.95 8.05
N SER A 42 0.48 -2.10 9.09
CA SER A 42 0.63 -2.56 10.48
C SER A 42 -0.48 -3.53 10.89
N ARG A 43 -1.74 -3.24 10.54
CA ARG A 43 -2.89 -4.12 10.85
C ARG A 43 -2.80 -5.46 10.14
N PHE A 44 -2.44 -5.47 8.86
CA PHE A 44 -2.26 -6.70 8.10
C PHE A 44 -1.14 -7.56 8.69
N ASN A 45 0.02 -6.96 8.94
CA ASN A 45 1.18 -7.65 9.49
C ASN A 45 0.92 -8.22 10.90
N LYS A 46 0.07 -7.56 11.71
CA LYS A 46 -0.37 -8.09 13.01
C LYS A 46 -1.39 -9.23 12.89
N ASN A 47 -2.32 -9.14 11.96
CA ASN A 47 -3.42 -10.11 11.82
C ASN A 47 -3.01 -11.39 11.05
N GLY A 48 -1.88 -11.39 10.35
CA GLY A 48 -1.35 -12.58 9.67
C GLY A 48 -2.09 -13.01 8.39
N LYS A 49 -3.21 -12.35 8.03
CA LYS A 49 -3.98 -12.67 6.81
C LYS A 49 -3.27 -12.29 5.50
N ALA A 50 -2.42 -11.27 5.57
CA ALA A 50 -1.55 -10.85 4.48
C ALA A 50 -0.36 -10.12 5.09
N LYS A 51 0.77 -10.10 4.37
CA LYS A 51 1.98 -9.38 4.79
C LYS A 51 2.37 -8.38 3.74
N PHE A 52 2.76 -7.19 4.18
CA PHE A 52 3.16 -6.10 3.30
C PHE A 52 4.43 -5.43 3.80
N GLU A 53 5.24 -5.01 2.84
CA GLU A 53 6.26 -3.98 3.03
C GLU A 53 5.78 -2.70 2.37
N ALA A 54 6.00 -1.57 3.03
CA ALA A 54 5.71 -0.27 2.45
C ALA A 54 6.87 0.69 2.70
N ARG A 55 7.23 1.46 1.68
CA ARG A 55 8.29 2.48 1.74
C ARG A 55 7.86 3.75 1.03
N THR A 56 8.23 4.90 1.59
CA THR A 56 8.04 6.20 0.94
C THR A 56 9.02 6.32 -0.22
N ALA A 57 8.53 6.50 -1.44
CA ALA A 57 9.36 6.74 -2.62
C ALA A 57 9.53 8.24 -2.91
N SER A 58 8.53 9.06 -2.57
CA SER A 58 8.60 10.53 -2.63
C SER A 58 7.59 11.18 -1.69
N ALA A 59 7.56 12.51 -1.62
CA ALA A 59 6.62 13.27 -0.80
C ALA A 59 5.14 12.93 -1.06
N SER A 60 4.83 12.43 -2.26
CA SER A 60 3.48 12.05 -2.66
C SER A 60 3.38 10.60 -3.16
N THR A 61 4.41 9.76 -3.00
CA THR A 61 4.35 8.38 -3.46
C THR A 61 4.80 7.36 -2.42
N ILE A 62 4.07 6.26 -2.36
CA ILE A 62 4.39 5.08 -1.53
C ILE A 62 4.52 3.87 -2.43
N VAL A 63 5.49 3.01 -2.14
CA VAL A 63 5.63 1.70 -2.78
C VAL A 63 5.20 0.65 -1.80
N ILE A 64 4.33 -0.25 -2.24
CA ILE A 64 3.82 -1.35 -1.43
C ILE A 64 4.15 -2.65 -2.14
N LYS A 65 4.74 -3.58 -1.39
CA LYS A 65 4.99 -4.95 -1.80
C LYS A 65 4.12 -5.89 -0.99
N ARG A 66 3.46 -6.84 -1.66
CA ARG A 66 2.79 -7.94 -0.96
C ARG A 66 3.75 -9.11 -0.80
N LEU A 67 3.90 -9.59 0.44
CA LEU A 67 4.78 -10.71 0.79
C LEU A 67 4.03 -12.05 0.89
N SER A 68 2.77 -12.03 1.33
CA SER A 68 1.86 -13.19 1.42
C SER A 68 0.42 -12.71 1.44
#